data_AF-A0A4R9GBD7-F1
#
_entry.id   AF-A0A4R9GBD7-F1
#
_cell.length_a   1.000
_cell.length_b   1.000
_cell.length_c   1.000
_cell.angle_alpha   90.00
_cell.angle_beta   90.00
_cell.angle_gamma   90.00
#
_symmetry.space_group_name_H-M   'P 1'
#
loop_
_entity.id
_entity.type
_entity.pdbx_description
1 polymer ?
#
loop_
_entity_poly.entity_id
_entity_poly.type
_entity_poly.pdbx_seq_one_letter_code
_entity_poly.pdbx_strand_id
1 'polypeptide(L)'
;MIVLPHIHRHIVLVALGLFLLVHLTECTNVTKSIGITAEAHSAKQQAETAQLLALLDGSRASFASVGARVIQSNTVAMPNGYSYSTFNSVEFDTGNFYSSSAQDRLTIPSAGTYFILGQLNFDPNATGERKANIMINGGARASTLVAAAPSSNTGVSASCYLKLAAGDILQLQAYQSSGGALNITAGTDFGQALNVYKVSN
;
A
#
# COMPACT_ATOMS: atom_id res chain seq x y z
N MET A 1 -69.10 -13.38 -67.63
CA MET A 1 -68.65 -13.45 -66.23
C MET A 1 -67.12 -13.34 -66.24
N ILE A 2 -66.61 -12.11 -66.16
CA ILE A 2 -65.17 -11.81 -66.29
C ILE A 2 -64.53 -12.08 -64.92
N VAL A 3 -63.79 -13.18 -64.83
CA VAL A 3 -62.98 -13.50 -63.64
C VAL A 3 -61.74 -12.63 -63.71
N LEU A 4 -61.78 -11.45 -63.08
CA LEU A 4 -60.58 -10.67 -62.78
C LEU A 4 -60.33 -10.67 -61.26
N PRO A 5 -59.64 -11.69 -60.69
CA PRO A 5 -58.92 -11.42 -59.44
C PRO A 5 -57.72 -12.37 -59.23
N HIS A 6 -56.53 -12.01 -59.69
CA HIS A 6 -55.30 -12.56 -59.09
C HIS A 6 -54.12 -11.60 -59.22
N ILE A 7 -53.99 -10.92 -60.36
CA ILE A 7 -52.87 -10.00 -60.62
C ILE A 7 -52.95 -8.73 -59.73
N HIS A 8 -54.15 -8.20 -59.46
CA HIS A 8 -54.34 -7.01 -58.62
C HIS A 8 -53.97 -7.24 -57.15
N ARG A 9 -54.24 -8.44 -56.60
CA ARG A 9 -53.91 -8.77 -55.19
C ARG A 9 -52.40 -8.90 -54.97
N HIS A 10 -51.68 -9.47 -55.93
CA HIS A 10 -50.22 -9.59 -55.85
C HIS A 10 -49.52 -8.24 -56.00
N ILE A 11 -49.99 -7.36 -56.89
CA ILE A 11 -49.42 -6.01 -57.08
C ILE A 11 -49.66 -5.15 -55.83
N VAL A 12 -50.83 -5.22 -55.21
CA VAL A 12 -51.14 -4.47 -53.98
C VAL A 12 -50.32 -4.98 -52.79
N LEU A 13 -50.12 -6.30 -52.63
CA LEU A 13 -49.28 -6.84 -51.55
C LEU A 13 -47.79 -6.49 -51.72
N VAL A 14 -47.27 -6.51 -52.95
CA VAL A 14 -45.88 -6.14 -53.24
C VAL A 14 -45.67 -4.63 -53.03
N ALA A 15 -46.64 -3.80 -53.44
CA ALA A 15 -46.60 -2.36 -53.20
C ALA A 15 -46.68 -2.02 -51.70
N LEU A 16 -47.53 -2.69 -50.92
CA LEU A 16 -47.63 -2.50 -49.47
C LEU A 16 -46.35 -2.95 -48.74
N GLY A 17 -45.76 -4.06 -49.17
CA GLY A 17 -44.50 -4.58 -48.62
C GLY A 17 -43.31 -3.66 -48.92
N LEU A 18 -43.24 -3.10 -50.12
CA LEU A 18 -42.21 -2.13 -50.50
C LEU A 18 -42.39 -0.80 -49.74
N PHE A 19 -43.63 -0.34 -49.54
CA PHE A 19 -43.91 0.87 -48.75
C PHE A 19 -43.53 0.72 -47.28
N LEU A 20 -43.80 -0.46 -46.69
CA LEU A 20 -43.43 -0.78 -45.32
C LEU A 20 -41.91 -0.88 -45.15
N LEU A 21 -41.21 -1.45 -46.15
CA LEU A 21 -39.76 -1.56 -46.17
C LEU A 21 -39.07 -0.19 -46.31
N VAL A 22 -39.62 0.70 -47.14
CA VAL A 22 -39.14 2.09 -47.28
C VAL A 22 -39.36 2.86 -45.97
N HIS A 23 -40.53 2.76 -45.34
CA HIS A 23 -40.81 3.41 -44.05
C HIS A 23 -39.92 2.89 -42.92
N LEU A 24 -39.62 1.59 -42.86
CA LEU A 24 -38.68 1.02 -41.88
C LEU A 24 -37.25 1.51 -42.11
N THR A 25 -36.85 1.65 -43.38
CA THR A 25 -35.52 2.17 -43.76
C THR A 25 -35.38 3.65 -43.41
N GLU A 26 -36.41 4.45 -43.63
CA GLU A 26 -36.45 5.86 -43.24
C GLU A 26 -36.48 6.02 -41.71
N CYS A 27 -37.24 5.22 -40.97
CA CYS A 27 -37.22 5.20 -39.50
C CYS A 27 -35.83 4.87 -38.93
N THR A 28 -35.12 3.91 -39.54
CA THR A 28 -33.77 3.50 -39.14
C THR A 28 -32.75 4.60 -39.45
N ASN A 29 -32.89 5.28 -40.59
CA ASN A 29 -32.04 6.41 -40.96
C ASN A 29 -32.32 7.65 -40.10
N VAL A 30 -33.57 7.90 -39.72
CA VAL A 30 -33.96 8.97 -38.79
C VAL A 30 -33.32 8.73 -37.43
N THR A 31 -33.38 7.52 -36.87
CA THR A 31 -32.71 7.16 -35.60
C THR A 31 -31.18 7.30 -35.68
N LYS A 32 -30.59 7.00 -36.83
CA LYS A 32 -29.16 7.19 -37.09
C LYS A 32 -28.78 8.69 -37.24
N SER A 33 -29.66 9.51 -37.79
CA SER A 33 -29.45 10.96 -38.01
C SER A 33 -29.63 11.82 -36.76
N ILE A 34 -30.51 11.40 -35.84
CA ILE A 34 -30.73 12.07 -34.54
C ILE A 34 -29.65 11.72 -33.49
N GLY A 35 -28.67 10.89 -33.85
CA GLY A 35 -27.56 10.53 -32.96
C GLY A 35 -27.95 9.74 -31.71
N ILE A 36 -29.22 9.33 -31.60
CA ILE A 36 -29.72 8.44 -30.54
C ILE A 36 -29.55 6.99 -31.03
N THR A 37 -28.35 6.62 -31.45
CA THR A 37 -28.00 5.20 -31.41
C THR A 37 -27.77 4.89 -29.93
N ALA A 38 -28.46 3.89 -29.39
CA ALA A 38 -28.25 3.42 -28.01
C ALA A 38 -26.75 3.16 -27.72
N GLU A 39 -25.97 2.89 -28.77
CA GLU A 39 -24.53 2.72 -28.81
C GLU A 39 -23.74 3.99 -28.44
N ALA A 40 -24.14 5.19 -28.87
CA ALA A 40 -23.43 6.44 -28.53
C ALA A 40 -23.66 6.84 -27.07
N HIS A 41 -24.88 6.63 -26.55
CA HIS A 41 -25.20 6.85 -25.14
C HIS A 41 -24.53 5.79 -24.24
N SER A 42 -24.53 4.52 -24.68
CA SER A 42 -23.85 3.41 -24.01
C SER A 42 -22.33 3.60 -24.01
N ALA A 43 -21.72 4.04 -25.11
CA ALA A 43 -20.27 4.28 -25.18
C ALA A 43 -19.81 5.43 -24.27
N LYS A 44 -20.60 6.51 -24.18
CA LYS A 44 -20.31 7.62 -23.26
C LYS A 44 -20.43 7.17 -21.79
N GLN A 45 -21.47 6.40 -21.45
CA GLN A 45 -21.63 5.83 -20.10
C GLN A 45 -20.54 4.78 -19.79
N GLN A 46 -20.11 3.99 -20.77
CA GLN A 46 -18.98 3.06 -20.63
C GLN A 46 -17.65 3.80 -20.39
N ALA A 47 -17.42 4.94 -21.04
CA ALA A 47 -16.25 5.76 -20.80
C ALA A 47 -16.25 6.40 -19.39
N GLU A 48 -17.39 6.94 -18.95
CA GLU A 48 -17.54 7.54 -17.62
C GLU A 48 -17.42 6.49 -16.50
N THR A 49 -18.00 5.30 -16.70
CA THR A 49 -17.83 4.17 -15.76
C THR A 49 -16.41 3.60 -15.76
N ALA A 50 -15.71 3.57 -16.89
CA ALA A 50 -14.30 3.19 -16.94
C ALA A 50 -13.40 4.20 -16.22
N GLN A 51 -13.69 5.51 -16.35
CA GLN A 51 -13.00 6.55 -15.59
C GLN A 51 -13.29 6.46 -14.09
N LEU A 52 -14.55 6.19 -13.72
CA LEU A 52 -14.93 5.97 -12.32
C LEU A 52 -14.25 4.72 -11.74
N LEU A 53 -14.20 3.63 -12.51
CA LEU A 53 -13.52 2.40 -12.09
C LEU A 53 -12.01 2.62 -11.93
N ALA A 54 -11.37 3.34 -12.85
CA ALA A 54 -9.95 3.69 -12.76
C ALA A 54 -9.66 4.59 -11.53
N LEU A 55 -10.56 5.53 -11.23
CA LEU A 55 -10.44 6.36 -10.03
C LEU A 55 -10.63 5.54 -8.75
N LEU A 56 -11.59 4.61 -8.76
CA LEU A 56 -11.84 3.70 -7.64
C LEU A 56 -10.66 2.75 -7.43
N ASP A 57 -10.10 2.14 -8.47
CA ASP A 57 -8.93 1.27 -8.39
C ASP A 57 -7.68 2.03 -7.92
N GLY A 58 -7.47 3.26 -8.41
CA GLY A 58 -6.43 4.15 -7.92
C GLY A 58 -6.61 4.49 -6.43
N SER A 59 -7.85 4.74 -6.00
CA SER A 59 -8.14 5.00 -4.58
C SER A 59 -7.87 3.74 -3.73
N ARG A 60 -8.29 2.55 -4.17
CA ARG A 60 -8.09 1.30 -3.44
C ARG A 60 -6.61 0.94 -3.29
N ALA A 61 -5.80 1.18 -4.31
CA ALA A 61 -4.35 1.07 -4.23
C ALA A 61 -3.72 2.09 -3.25
N SER A 62 -4.28 3.30 -3.17
CA SER A 62 -3.82 4.32 -2.22
C SER A 62 -4.21 4.06 -0.76
N PHE A 63 -5.24 3.24 -0.52
CA PHE A 63 -5.66 2.81 0.83
C PHE A 63 -5.02 1.50 1.30
N ALA A 64 -4.29 0.79 0.44
CA ALA A 64 -3.49 -0.35 0.88
C ALA A 64 -2.33 0.17 1.73
N SER A 65 -2.33 -0.14 3.03
CA SER A 65 -1.21 0.21 3.92
C SER A 65 0.06 -0.50 3.45
N VAL A 66 0.95 0.25 2.78
CA VAL A 66 2.28 -0.24 2.40
C VAL A 66 3.24 -0.03 3.55
N GLY A 67 3.76 -1.11 4.11
CA GLY A 67 4.66 -1.04 5.26
C GLY A 67 5.23 -2.40 5.64
N ALA A 68 6.09 -2.39 6.65
CA ALA A 68 6.61 -3.59 7.25
C ALA A 68 6.80 -3.43 8.75
N ARG A 69 6.72 -4.56 9.46
CA ARG A 69 7.12 -4.70 10.85
C ARG A 69 7.97 -5.95 10.99
N VAL A 70 9.20 -5.74 11.45
CA VAL A 70 10.16 -6.80 11.70
C VAL A 70 10.55 -6.80 13.18
N ILE A 71 10.72 -8.00 13.72
CA ILE A 71 11.02 -8.21 15.14
C ILE A 71 12.21 -9.15 15.30
N GLN A 72 12.82 -9.07 16.48
CA GLN A 72 13.72 -10.09 16.97
C GLN A 72 12.95 -11.01 17.92
N SER A 73 12.79 -12.28 17.53
CA SER A 73 12.02 -13.28 18.28
C SER A 73 12.80 -13.91 19.44
N ASN A 74 14.09 -13.60 19.57
CA ASN A 74 14.96 -14.11 20.61
C ASN A 74 15.51 -12.97 21.47
N THR A 75 15.83 -13.26 22.73
CA THR A 75 16.55 -12.29 23.56
C THR A 75 17.98 -12.18 23.02
N VAL A 76 18.48 -10.96 22.83
CA VAL A 76 19.82 -10.71 22.29
C VAL A 76 20.62 -9.85 23.25
N ALA A 77 21.83 -10.30 23.58
CA ALA A 77 22.78 -9.51 24.35
C ALA A 77 23.40 -8.40 23.49
N MET A 78 23.25 -7.15 23.92
CA MET A 78 23.85 -5.98 23.27
C MET A 78 25.11 -5.54 24.03
N PRO A 79 26.24 -5.32 23.34
CA PRO A 79 27.46 -4.77 23.93
C PRO A 79 27.24 -3.40 24.59
N ASN A 80 28.18 -2.98 25.44
CA ASN A 80 28.24 -1.62 25.97
C ASN A 80 28.60 -0.64 24.84
N GLY A 81 27.75 0.36 24.60
CA GLY A 81 27.88 1.32 23.51
C GLY A 81 26.78 1.16 22.46
N TYR A 82 27.08 1.59 21.23
CA TYR A 82 26.14 1.55 20.11
C TYR A 82 26.18 0.20 19.38
N SER A 83 25.03 -0.32 18.97
CA SER A 83 24.92 -1.52 18.15
C SER A 83 23.69 -1.46 17.26
N TYR A 84 23.80 -1.92 16.01
CA TYR A 84 22.64 -2.07 15.14
C TYR A 84 21.83 -3.30 15.54
N SER A 85 20.53 -3.13 15.64
CA SER A 85 19.59 -4.21 15.93
C SER A 85 19.41 -5.10 14.70
N THR A 86 19.33 -6.41 14.92
CA THR A 86 19.02 -7.41 13.89
C THR A 86 17.62 -7.99 14.11
N PHE A 87 16.99 -8.45 13.05
CA PHE A 87 15.64 -8.99 13.05
C PHE A 87 15.65 -10.37 12.38
N ASN A 88 14.80 -11.27 12.86
CA ASN A 88 14.74 -12.64 12.35
C ASN A 88 13.31 -13.12 12.08
N SER A 89 12.31 -12.28 12.36
CA SER A 89 10.90 -12.58 12.12
C SER A 89 10.19 -11.37 11.55
N VAL A 90 9.24 -11.63 10.64
CA VAL A 90 8.46 -10.62 9.93
C VAL A 90 7.02 -10.82 10.34
N GLU A 91 6.41 -9.82 10.99
CA GLU A 91 4.99 -9.87 11.33
C GLU A 91 4.13 -9.52 10.10
N PHE A 92 4.55 -8.52 9.34
CA PHE A 92 4.03 -8.22 8.01
C PHE A 92 5.07 -7.46 7.18
N ASP A 93 5.01 -7.64 5.86
CA ASP A 93 5.74 -6.83 4.88
C ASP A 93 4.92 -6.80 3.59
N THR A 94 4.28 -5.67 3.32
CA THR A 94 3.40 -5.48 2.15
C THR A 94 4.10 -4.75 1.00
N GLY A 95 5.38 -4.38 1.17
CA GLY A 95 6.13 -3.57 0.20
C GLY A 95 7.52 -4.10 -0.14
N ASN A 96 7.90 -5.29 0.32
CA ASN A 96 9.23 -5.88 0.18
C ASN A 96 10.32 -4.99 0.81
N PHE A 97 10.07 -4.50 2.03
CA PHE A 97 11.04 -3.69 2.77
C PHE A 97 12.15 -4.55 3.39
N TYR A 98 11.85 -5.78 3.79
CA TYR A 98 12.77 -6.64 4.53
C TYR A 98 13.40 -7.71 3.64
N SER A 99 14.66 -8.05 3.94
CA SER A 99 15.37 -9.19 3.33
C SER A 99 16.06 -10.01 4.41
N SER A 100 15.86 -11.33 4.40
CA SER A 100 16.52 -12.25 5.33
C SER A 100 18.04 -12.34 5.13
N SER A 101 18.56 -11.86 3.99
CA SER A 101 20.00 -11.70 3.73
C SER A 101 20.60 -10.42 4.34
N ALA A 102 19.75 -9.47 4.78
CA ALA A 102 20.13 -8.19 5.34
C ALA A 102 19.28 -7.90 6.60
N GLN A 103 19.50 -8.71 7.65
CA GLN A 103 18.67 -8.75 8.86
C GLN A 103 18.76 -7.49 9.74
N ASP A 104 19.70 -6.59 9.49
CA ASP A 104 19.97 -5.39 10.28
C ASP A 104 19.33 -4.12 9.70
N ARG A 105 18.45 -4.25 8.69
CA ARG A 105 17.86 -3.12 7.98
C ARG A 105 16.51 -3.41 7.33
N LEU A 106 15.82 -2.34 6.99
CA LEU A 106 14.75 -2.27 6.00
C LEU A 106 15.19 -1.39 4.85
N THR A 107 14.87 -1.76 3.62
CA THR A 107 15.16 -0.97 2.41
C THR A 107 13.89 -0.34 1.90
N ILE A 108 13.92 0.96 1.63
CA ILE A 108 12.75 1.67 1.13
C ILE A 108 12.49 1.31 -0.35
N PRO A 109 11.33 0.74 -0.72
CA PRO A 109 11.07 0.25 -2.08
C PRO A 109 10.66 1.36 -3.05
N SER A 110 10.12 2.49 -2.56
CA SER A 110 9.66 3.60 -3.40
C SER A 110 9.81 4.92 -2.67
N ALA A 111 9.89 6.03 -3.41
CA ALA A 111 9.92 7.34 -2.77
C ALA A 111 8.57 7.67 -2.13
N GLY A 112 8.60 8.46 -1.04
CA GLY A 112 7.40 8.95 -0.37
C GLY A 112 7.67 9.47 1.03
N THR A 113 6.60 9.80 1.74
CA THR A 113 6.64 10.13 3.17
C THR A 113 6.34 8.88 3.98
N TYR A 114 7.17 8.61 4.98
CA TYR A 114 7.10 7.43 5.82
C TYR A 114 6.96 7.80 7.29
N PHE A 115 6.15 7.05 8.02
CA PHE A 115 6.18 6.99 9.48
C PHE A 115 7.04 5.80 9.91
N ILE A 116 7.96 6.04 10.84
CA ILE A 116 8.91 5.04 11.32
C ILE A 116 8.81 4.97 12.83
N LEU A 117 8.85 3.75 13.37
CA LEU A 117 8.87 3.49 14.82
C LEU A 117 9.85 2.36 15.11
N GLY A 118 10.87 2.66 15.92
CA GLY A 118 11.78 1.67 16.50
C GLY A 118 11.51 1.49 17.98
N GLN A 119 11.54 0.25 18.46
CA GLN A 119 11.26 -0.12 19.85
C GLN A 119 12.35 -1.06 20.36
N LEU A 120 12.79 -0.83 21.60
CA LEU A 120 13.76 -1.65 22.32
C LEU A 120 13.32 -1.78 23.78
N ASN A 121 13.62 -2.91 24.42
CA ASN A 121 13.38 -3.11 25.84
C ASN A 121 14.54 -3.84 26.50
N PHE A 122 15.31 -3.07 27.26
CA PHE A 122 16.54 -3.54 27.89
C PHE A 122 16.22 -4.20 29.23
N ASP A 123 16.96 -5.25 29.58
CA ASP A 123 16.87 -5.87 30.90
C ASP A 123 17.16 -4.86 32.04
N PRO A 124 16.59 -5.08 33.24
CA PRO A 124 16.81 -4.21 34.39
C PRO A 124 18.30 -4.10 34.73
N ASN A 125 18.79 -2.87 34.87
CA ASN A 125 20.13 -2.58 35.33
C ASN A 125 20.21 -1.10 35.73
N ALA A 126 20.73 -0.83 36.93
CA ALA A 126 20.73 0.52 37.52
C ALA A 126 21.74 1.49 36.88
N THR A 127 22.62 1.02 36.00
CA THR A 127 23.78 1.78 35.52
C THR A 127 23.56 2.31 34.11
N GLY A 128 23.91 3.59 33.94
CA GLY A 128 23.97 4.26 32.65
C GLY A 128 22.61 4.63 32.07
N GLU A 129 22.54 4.59 30.75
CA GLU A 129 21.42 5.10 29.96
C GLU A 129 20.99 4.06 28.93
N ARG A 130 19.77 4.18 28.43
CA ARG A 130 19.21 3.36 27.36
C ARG A 130 18.70 4.27 26.25
N LYS A 131 19.02 3.94 25.00
CA LYS A 131 18.68 4.79 23.86
C LYS A 131 18.30 3.95 22.65
N ALA A 132 17.30 4.44 21.93
CA ALA A 132 16.89 3.94 20.62
C ALA A 132 17.11 5.04 19.59
N ASN A 133 17.71 4.69 18.45
CA ASN A 133 17.92 5.59 17.33
C ASN A 133 17.31 5.02 16.05
N ILE A 134 16.58 5.86 15.33
CA ILE A 134 16.24 5.63 13.92
C ILE A 134 17.38 6.18 13.08
N MET A 135 18.00 5.29 12.31
CA MET A 135 19.14 5.58 11.44
C MET A 135 18.71 5.46 9.98
N ILE A 136 19.03 6.47 9.17
CA ILE A 136 18.82 6.47 7.72
C ILE A 136 20.16 6.65 7.04
N ASN A 137 20.57 5.68 6.21
CA ASN A 137 21.85 5.68 5.50
C ASN A 137 23.05 5.96 6.43
N GLY A 138 23.04 5.39 7.64
CA GLY A 138 24.07 5.59 8.67
C GLY A 138 23.96 6.88 9.51
N GLY A 139 23.02 7.78 9.19
CA GLY A 139 22.79 9.02 9.94
C GLY A 139 21.57 8.94 10.86
N ALA A 140 21.72 9.36 12.12
CA ALA A 140 20.57 9.44 13.03
C ALA A 140 19.54 10.48 12.56
N ARG A 141 18.25 10.14 12.67
CA ARG A 141 17.12 11.01 12.31
C ARG A 141 16.14 11.24 13.46
N ALA A 142 16.00 10.26 14.34
CA ALA A 142 15.27 10.40 15.59
C ALA A 142 15.95 9.57 16.67
N SER A 143 15.91 10.07 17.89
CA SER A 143 16.56 9.46 19.05
C SER A 143 15.75 9.71 20.30
N THR A 144 15.62 8.68 21.12
CA THR A 144 15.08 8.79 22.48
C THR A 144 16.09 8.18 23.43
N LEU A 145 16.45 8.90 24.48
CA LEU A 145 17.34 8.43 25.54
C LEU A 145 16.61 8.56 26.86
N VAL A 146 16.76 7.54 27.71
CA VAL A 146 16.22 7.52 29.08
C VAL A 146 17.28 7.01 30.05
N ALA A 147 17.18 7.41 31.31
CA ALA A 147 17.99 6.84 32.38
C ALA A 147 17.64 5.36 32.60
N ALA A 148 18.61 4.56 33.04
CA ALA A 148 18.38 3.14 33.29
C ALA A 148 17.55 2.90 34.56
N ALA A 149 16.75 1.83 34.56
CA ALA A 149 15.93 1.42 35.71
C ALA A 149 16.48 0.16 36.39
N PRO A 150 16.50 0.08 37.73
CA PRO A 150 17.15 -1.01 38.47
C PRO A 150 16.31 -2.29 38.56
N SER A 151 14.99 -2.18 38.59
CA SER A 151 14.08 -3.28 38.98
C SER A 151 13.03 -3.62 37.92
N SER A 152 13.06 -2.96 36.78
CA SER A 152 12.14 -3.15 35.66
C SER A 152 12.88 -2.98 34.36
N ASN A 153 12.42 -3.66 33.32
CA ASN A 153 12.94 -3.46 31.98
C ASN A 153 12.77 -1.98 31.57
N THR A 154 13.72 -1.50 30.78
CA THR A 154 13.71 -0.12 30.29
C THR A 154 13.29 -0.13 28.82
N GLY A 155 12.02 0.18 28.57
CA GLY A 155 11.46 0.35 27.24
C GLY A 155 11.83 1.70 26.65
N VAL A 156 12.36 1.72 25.42
CA VAL A 156 12.74 2.94 24.70
C VAL A 156 12.23 2.87 23.27
N SER A 157 11.50 3.90 22.86
CA SER A 157 10.96 4.02 21.50
C SER A 157 11.38 5.34 20.87
N ALA A 158 11.74 5.29 19.59
CA ALA A 158 11.98 6.47 18.78
C ALA A 158 11.06 6.43 17.56
N SER A 159 10.52 7.57 17.15
CA SER A 159 9.67 7.67 15.96
C SER A 159 9.90 8.97 15.20
N CYS A 160 9.61 8.95 13.90
CA CYS A 160 9.61 10.16 13.07
C CYS A 160 8.77 9.98 11.81
N TYR A 161 8.38 11.11 11.23
CA TYR A 161 7.94 11.20 9.85
C TYR A 161 9.10 11.70 9.00
N LEU A 162 9.37 11.04 7.87
CA LEU A 162 10.48 11.42 7.00
C LEU A 162 10.16 11.15 5.54
N LYS A 163 10.58 12.07 4.66
CA LYS A 163 10.59 11.83 3.22
C LYS A 163 11.82 11.01 2.86
N LEU A 164 11.60 9.87 2.22
CA LEU A 164 12.65 8.93 1.83
C LEU A 164 12.59 8.66 0.33
N ALA A 165 13.74 8.31 -0.24
CA ALA A 165 13.89 7.86 -1.61
C ALA A 165 13.91 6.32 -1.68
N ALA A 166 13.61 5.78 -2.86
CA ALA A 166 13.82 4.36 -3.12
C ALA A 166 15.30 4.00 -2.92
N GLY A 167 15.57 2.90 -2.23
CA GLY A 167 16.92 2.44 -1.89
C GLY A 167 17.48 2.98 -0.57
N ASP A 168 16.82 3.94 0.08
CA ASP A 168 17.24 4.39 1.42
C ASP A 168 17.22 3.22 2.41
N ILE A 169 18.25 3.16 3.25
CA ILE A 169 18.43 2.12 4.26
C ILE A 169 17.97 2.66 5.61
N LEU A 170 16.96 2.00 6.16
CA LEU A 170 16.42 2.25 7.50
C LEU A 170 16.95 1.20 8.48
N GLN A 171 17.52 1.65 9.60
CA GLN A 171 18.03 0.78 10.66
C GLN A 171 17.61 1.28 12.04
N LEU A 172 17.51 0.35 12.99
CA LEU A 172 17.37 0.64 14.41
C LEU A 172 18.74 0.45 15.06
N GLN A 173 19.18 1.44 15.82
CA GLN A 173 20.40 1.35 16.60
C GLN A 173 20.07 1.47 18.09
N ALA A 174 20.51 0.47 18.84
CA ALA A 174 20.47 0.44 20.29
C ALA A 174 21.72 1.12 20.86
N TYR A 175 21.56 1.78 22.00
CA TYR A 175 22.68 2.17 22.85
C TYR A 175 22.37 1.89 24.32
N GLN A 176 23.38 1.36 25.01
CA GLN A 176 23.33 1.17 26.45
C GLN A 176 24.72 1.32 27.08
N SER A 177 24.77 1.87 28.30
CA SER A 177 26.01 2.15 29.03
C SER A 177 26.07 1.49 30.41
N SER A 178 25.61 0.25 30.53
CA SER A 178 25.62 -0.52 31.79
C SER A 178 27.00 -0.97 32.26
N GLY A 179 28.05 -0.81 31.44
CA GLY A 179 29.40 -1.28 31.71
C GLY A 179 29.69 -2.71 31.27
N GLY A 180 28.67 -3.44 30.76
CA GLY A 180 28.80 -4.79 30.23
C GLY A 180 27.79 -5.07 29.12
N ALA A 181 27.73 -6.32 28.66
CA ALA A 181 26.66 -6.74 27.76
C ALA A 181 25.33 -6.77 28.52
N LEU A 182 24.27 -6.21 27.93
CA LEU A 182 22.93 -6.19 28.49
C LEU A 182 21.93 -6.71 27.47
N ASN A 183 21.03 -7.57 27.91
CA ASN A 183 20.04 -8.14 27.01
C ASN A 183 18.97 -7.13 26.61
N ILE A 184 18.47 -7.32 25.39
CA ILE A 184 17.21 -6.78 24.91
C ILE A 184 16.24 -7.95 24.78
N THR A 185 15.09 -7.86 25.45
CA THR A 185 14.11 -8.94 25.51
C THR A 185 13.44 -9.18 24.16
N ALA A 186 13.16 -10.44 23.86
CA ALA A 186 12.31 -10.85 22.74
C ALA A 186 10.85 -10.38 22.89
N GLY A 187 10.10 -10.41 21.79
CA GLY A 187 8.64 -10.42 21.82
C GLY A 187 7.96 -9.44 20.86
N THR A 188 6.67 -9.65 20.65
CA THR A 188 5.79 -8.83 19.79
C THR A 188 5.34 -7.53 20.46
N ASP A 189 5.54 -7.39 21.77
CA ASP A 189 4.95 -6.29 22.55
C ASP A 189 5.97 -5.14 22.70
N PHE A 190 6.82 -5.24 23.73
CA PHE A 190 7.90 -4.30 24.02
C PHE A 190 9.26 -4.79 23.49
N GLY A 191 9.32 -5.85 22.68
CA GLY A 191 10.58 -6.40 22.18
C GLY A 191 11.32 -5.50 21.18
N GLN A 192 12.46 -5.98 20.70
CA GLN A 192 13.21 -5.32 19.62
C GLN A 192 12.42 -5.39 18.30
N ALA A 193 11.89 -4.26 17.87
CA ALA A 193 11.04 -4.15 16.68
C ALA A 193 11.32 -2.87 15.88
N LEU A 194 11.19 -2.98 14.56
CA LEU A 194 11.29 -1.85 13.64
C LEU A 194 10.08 -1.88 12.70
N ASN A 195 9.38 -0.74 12.65
CA ASN A 195 8.16 -0.55 11.91
C ASN A 195 8.35 0.59 10.90
N VAL A 196 7.79 0.43 9.71
CA VAL A 196 7.74 1.46 8.69
C VAL A 196 6.39 1.41 7.97
N TYR A 197 5.77 2.58 7.79
CA TYR A 197 4.49 2.73 7.08
C TYR A 197 4.59 3.88 6.10
N LYS A 198 4.24 3.65 4.84
CA LYS A 198 4.13 4.71 3.84
C LYS A 198 2.85 5.51 4.10
N VAL A 199 2.99 6.81 4.24
CA VAL A 199 1.91 7.75 4.57
C VAL A 199 1.44 8.48 3.32
N SER A 200 2.37 8.85 2.45
CA SER A 200 2.08 9.48 1.16
C SER A 200 3.12 9.09 0.12
N ASN A 201 2.76 9.26 -1.15
CA ASN A 201 3.74 9.35 -2.24
C ASN A 201 4.54 10.66 -2.17
#